data_AF-A0A941EGZ5-F1
#
_entry.id   AF-A0A941EGZ5-F1
#
_cell.length_a   1.000
_cell.length_b   1.000
_cell.length_c   1.000
_cell.angle_alpha   90.00
_cell.angle_beta   90.00
_cell.angle_gamma   90.00
#
_symmetry.space_group_name_H-M   'P 1'
#
loop_
_entity.id
_entity.type
_entity.pdbx_description
1 polymer ?
#
loop_
_entity_poly.entity_id
_entity_poly.type
_entity_poly.pdbx_seq_one_letter_code
_entity_poly.pdbx_strand_id
1 'polypeptide(L)'
;MSSNPQAGRDGAARDAGAAEEVDPALRLFTLALRSRLTVAVAESLTGGRVAAAVTAVPGASAVLRGSVTAYATDLKARVLGVDAGLLDRVGAVDGEVARQMAEGVRKLCGADVGIATTGVAGPSEQDGKAVGTVYVAVVGPDPEDAEVAYERFAGDRGEIQRAATRLALASAVAHLTSWAAG
;
A
#
# COMPACT_ATOMS: atom_id res chain seq x y z
N MET A 1 34.53 41.27 -34.86
CA MET A 1 35.04 39.89 -35.02
C MET A 1 34.40 39.08 -33.90
N SER A 2 33.10 38.82 -33.98
CA SER A 2 32.46 37.79 -34.80
C SER A 2 32.66 36.39 -34.20
N SER A 3 31.56 35.94 -33.59
CA SER A 3 30.99 34.59 -33.69
C SER A 3 31.86 33.38 -33.32
N ASN A 4 31.39 32.60 -32.35
CA ASN A 4 31.45 31.15 -32.46
C ASN A 4 29.99 30.60 -32.39
N PRO A 5 29.60 29.65 -33.26
CA PRO A 5 28.21 29.40 -33.63
C PRO A 5 27.55 28.26 -32.87
N GLN A 6 26.21 28.28 -32.88
CA GLN A 6 25.35 27.11 -32.67
C GLN A 6 25.42 26.16 -33.88
N ALA A 7 25.55 24.86 -33.60
CA ALA A 7 24.94 23.74 -34.34
C ALA A 7 25.21 22.49 -33.48
N GLY A 8 24.24 21.79 -32.91
CA GLY A 8 23.01 21.32 -33.52
C GLY A 8 23.23 19.86 -33.92
N ARG A 9 22.50 18.93 -33.29
CA ARG A 9 21.94 17.72 -33.91
C ARG A 9 21.19 16.89 -32.86
N ASP A 10 19.91 16.72 -33.16
CA ASP A 10 19.19 15.46 -33.15
C ASP A 10 18.97 14.76 -31.80
N GLY A 11 17.79 15.04 -31.24
CA GLY A 11 17.13 14.21 -30.24
C GLY A 11 15.60 14.31 -30.31
N ALA A 12 15.04 14.69 -31.46
CA ALA A 12 13.60 14.56 -31.71
C ALA A 12 13.30 13.11 -32.10
N ALA A 13 13.07 12.27 -31.08
CA ALA A 13 12.48 10.92 -31.09
C ALA A 13 12.97 10.24 -29.79
N ARG A 14 12.17 9.76 -28.83
CA ARG A 14 10.79 9.28 -28.84
C ARG A 14 10.31 9.39 -27.40
N ASP A 15 9.17 10.02 -27.14
CA ASP A 15 8.31 9.54 -26.06
C ASP A 15 6.98 9.16 -26.71
N ALA A 16 7.06 8.04 -27.43
CA ALA A 16 5.90 7.38 -27.98
C ALA A 16 5.17 6.75 -26.79
N GLY A 17 4.17 7.47 -26.28
CA GLY A 17 3.08 6.95 -25.47
C GLY A 17 3.48 5.90 -24.43
N ALA A 18 3.98 6.33 -23.28
CA ALA A 18 3.61 5.64 -22.05
C ALA A 18 2.08 5.67 -22.03
N ALA A 19 1.43 4.53 -22.29
CA ALA A 19 0.03 4.37 -21.94
C ALA A 19 -0.10 4.89 -20.51
N GLU A 20 -0.93 5.91 -20.27
CA GLU A 20 -1.14 6.44 -18.92
C GLU A 20 -1.41 5.25 -18.02
N GLU A 21 -0.46 4.95 -17.14
CA GLU A 21 -0.60 3.86 -16.20
C GLU A 21 -1.80 4.23 -15.34
N VAL A 22 -2.91 3.51 -15.53
CA VAL A 22 -4.17 3.82 -14.87
C VAL A 22 -3.90 3.87 -13.37
N ASP A 23 -4.25 5.01 -12.75
CA ASP A 23 -4.07 5.24 -11.31
C ASP A 23 -4.49 3.99 -10.52
N PRO A 24 -3.58 3.37 -9.75
CA PRO A 24 -3.87 2.13 -9.06
C PRO A 24 -5.02 2.26 -8.06
N ALA A 25 -5.28 3.47 -7.51
CA ALA A 25 -6.46 3.70 -6.68
C ALA A 25 -7.77 3.60 -7.47
N LEU A 26 -7.83 4.21 -8.67
CA LEU A 26 -8.97 4.09 -9.58
C LEU A 26 -9.18 2.65 -10.04
N ARG A 27 -8.08 1.93 -10.28
CA ARG A 27 -8.12 0.52 -10.70
C ARG A 27 -8.64 -0.39 -9.58
N LEU A 28 -8.17 -0.19 -8.35
CA LEU A 28 -8.69 -0.88 -7.16
C LEU A 28 -10.19 -0.60 -6.99
N PHE A 29 -10.60 0.66 -7.05
CA PHE A 29 -12.01 1.06 -6.97
C PHE A 29 -12.86 0.34 -8.03
N THR A 30 -12.41 0.35 -9.28
CA THR A 30 -13.14 -0.26 -10.40
C THR A 30 -13.30 -1.77 -10.23
N LEU A 31 -12.25 -2.47 -9.83
CA LEU A 31 -12.29 -3.92 -9.59
C LEU A 31 -13.24 -4.26 -8.44
N ALA A 32 -13.06 -3.61 -7.29
CA ALA A 32 -13.90 -3.85 -6.12
C ALA A 32 -15.38 -3.56 -6.41
N LEU A 33 -15.68 -2.43 -7.07
CA LEU A 33 -17.06 -2.06 -7.44
C LEU A 33 -17.71 -3.10 -8.36
N ARG A 34 -17.00 -3.56 -9.40
CA ARG A 34 -17.51 -4.56 -10.35
C ARG A 34 -17.74 -5.92 -9.68
N SER A 35 -16.88 -6.28 -8.75
CA SER A 35 -16.97 -7.52 -7.96
C SER A 35 -17.93 -7.42 -6.78
N ARG A 36 -18.54 -6.25 -6.52
CA ARG A 36 -19.36 -5.95 -5.33
C ARG A 36 -18.62 -6.22 -4.02
N LEU A 37 -17.32 -5.97 -4.02
CA LEU A 37 -16.47 -6.08 -2.85
C LEU A 37 -16.22 -4.71 -2.23
N THR A 38 -16.01 -4.73 -0.92
CA THR A 38 -15.68 -3.58 -0.11
C THR A 38 -14.29 -3.73 0.50
N VAL A 39 -13.62 -2.60 0.75
CA VAL A 39 -12.22 -2.53 1.18
C VAL A 39 -12.09 -1.77 2.49
N ALA A 40 -11.18 -2.21 3.36
CA ALA A 40 -10.72 -1.46 4.52
C ALA A 40 -9.18 -1.44 4.60
N VAL A 41 -8.62 -0.41 5.23
CA VAL A 41 -7.17 -0.18 5.21
C VAL A 41 -6.59 0.06 6.61
N ALA A 42 -5.58 -0.72 7.00
CA ALA A 42 -4.76 -0.51 8.17
C ALA A 42 -3.42 0.14 7.78
N GLU A 43 -3.11 1.30 8.32
CA GLU A 43 -1.89 2.02 7.99
C GLU A 43 -0.97 2.17 9.20
N SER A 44 0.33 1.98 9.00
CA SER A 44 1.37 2.39 9.94
C SER A 44 2.29 3.39 9.25
N LEU A 45 3.31 2.93 8.52
CA LEU A 45 4.32 3.83 7.97
C LEU A 45 3.74 4.87 6.98
N THR A 46 2.66 4.55 6.27
CA THR A 46 2.04 5.41 5.26
C THR A 46 1.19 6.53 5.85
N GLY A 47 0.77 6.42 7.11
CA GLY A 47 0.16 7.51 7.87
C GLY A 47 -1.16 8.05 7.30
N GLY A 48 -1.97 7.24 6.62
CA GLY A 48 -3.26 7.65 6.04
C GLY A 48 -3.23 7.89 4.54
N ARG A 49 -2.07 7.76 3.89
CA ARG A 49 -1.89 8.03 2.45
C ARG A 49 -2.63 7.02 1.56
N VAL A 50 -2.76 5.76 1.98
CA VAL A 50 -3.47 4.75 1.20
C VAL A 50 -4.97 5.07 1.20
N ALA A 51 -5.54 5.32 2.37
CA ALA A 51 -6.94 5.74 2.49
C ALA A 51 -7.18 7.04 1.72
N ALA A 52 -6.29 8.04 1.84
CA ALA A 52 -6.40 9.30 1.11
C ALA A 52 -6.46 9.10 -0.40
N ALA A 53 -5.58 8.23 -0.95
CA ALA A 53 -5.58 7.90 -2.38
C ALA A 53 -6.89 7.24 -2.83
N VAL A 54 -7.42 6.29 -2.06
CA VAL A 54 -8.71 5.66 -2.36
C VAL A 54 -9.86 6.67 -2.30
N THR A 55 -9.89 7.53 -1.27
CA THR A 55 -10.94 8.56 -1.13
C THR A 55 -10.89 9.68 -2.16
N ALA A 56 -9.77 9.84 -2.87
CA ALA A 56 -9.66 10.79 -3.96
C ALA A 56 -10.45 10.36 -5.21
N VAL A 57 -10.81 9.07 -5.32
CA VAL A 57 -11.62 8.55 -6.42
C VAL A 57 -13.10 8.93 -6.20
N PRO A 58 -13.77 9.59 -7.16
CA PRO A 58 -15.19 9.90 -7.04
C PRO A 58 -16.04 8.65 -6.81
N GLY A 59 -16.88 8.67 -5.77
CA GLY A 59 -17.73 7.54 -5.39
C GLY A 59 -17.05 6.51 -4.49
N ALA A 60 -15.85 6.78 -3.95
CA ALA A 60 -15.10 5.88 -3.08
C ALA A 60 -15.89 5.29 -1.91
N SER A 61 -16.93 5.98 -1.41
CA SER A 61 -17.83 5.48 -0.35
C SER A 61 -18.59 4.19 -0.72
N ALA A 62 -18.70 3.86 -2.00
CA ALA A 62 -19.27 2.59 -2.45
C ALA A 62 -18.36 1.38 -2.19
N VAL A 63 -17.06 1.61 -2.00
CA VAL A 63 -16.04 0.56 -1.87
C VAL A 63 -15.32 0.65 -0.52
N LEU A 64 -14.83 1.82 -0.12
CA LEU A 64 -14.06 1.98 1.12
C LEU A 64 -14.99 2.05 2.33
N ARG A 65 -14.89 1.07 3.23
CA ARG A 65 -15.67 1.00 4.48
C ARG A 65 -15.07 1.85 5.59
N GLY A 66 -13.74 1.95 5.62
CA GLY A 66 -13.03 2.69 6.63
C GLY A 66 -11.53 2.42 6.60
N SER A 67 -10.81 3.13 7.46
CA SER A 67 -9.38 2.92 7.66
C SER A 67 -8.99 3.15 9.12
N VAL A 68 -7.87 2.55 9.52
CA VAL A 68 -7.27 2.70 10.84
C VAL A 68 -5.79 2.99 10.68
N THR A 69 -5.33 4.13 11.19
CA THR A 69 -3.89 4.41 11.31
C THR A 69 -3.38 3.91 12.67
N ALA A 70 -2.93 2.66 12.72
CA ALA A 70 -2.36 2.03 13.91
C ALA A 70 -0.84 2.26 13.99
N TYR A 71 -0.44 3.51 14.19
CA TYR A 71 0.98 3.92 14.17
C TYR A 71 1.76 3.33 15.34
N ALA A 72 1.22 3.41 16.56
CA ALA A 72 1.82 2.83 17.76
C ALA A 72 1.66 1.29 17.77
N THR A 73 2.69 0.58 18.24
CA THR A 73 2.72 -0.90 18.27
C THR A 73 1.55 -1.48 19.07
N ASP A 74 1.22 -0.90 20.22
CA ASP A 74 0.13 -1.35 21.08
C ASP A 74 -1.26 -1.16 20.43
N LEU A 75 -1.42 -0.17 19.56
CA LEU A 75 -2.66 0.00 18.79
C LEU A 75 -2.88 -1.12 17.77
N LYS A 76 -1.80 -1.72 17.22
CA LYS A 76 -1.91 -2.88 16.33
C LYS A 76 -2.60 -4.06 17.04
N ALA A 77 -2.23 -4.32 18.29
CA ALA A 77 -2.91 -5.34 19.09
C ALA A 77 -4.32 -4.93 19.50
N ARG A 78 -4.49 -3.74 20.12
CA ARG A 78 -5.77 -3.35 20.73
C ARG A 78 -6.89 -3.09 19.71
N VAL A 79 -6.56 -2.55 18.54
CA VAL A 79 -7.55 -2.12 17.55
C VAL A 79 -7.66 -3.12 16.40
N LEU A 80 -6.52 -3.65 15.93
CA LEU A 80 -6.48 -4.56 14.79
C LEU A 80 -6.38 -6.03 15.20
N GLY A 81 -6.32 -6.35 16.50
CA GLY A 81 -6.28 -7.73 16.96
C GLY A 81 -5.02 -8.49 16.58
N VAL A 82 -3.91 -7.79 16.29
CA VAL A 82 -2.61 -8.43 16.10
C VAL A 82 -2.18 -9.12 17.39
N ASP A 83 -1.67 -10.35 17.29
CA ASP A 83 -1.18 -11.13 18.41
C ASP A 83 -0.07 -10.37 19.15
N ALA A 84 -0.30 -10.10 20.44
CA ALA A 84 0.68 -9.39 21.27
C ALA A 84 1.98 -10.20 21.41
N GLY A 85 1.87 -11.53 21.50
CA GLY A 85 3.04 -12.40 21.58
C GLY A 85 3.90 -12.35 20.31
N LEU A 86 3.29 -12.20 19.14
CA LEU A 86 3.98 -11.98 17.88
C LEU A 86 4.72 -10.64 17.90
N LEU A 87 4.03 -9.55 18.27
CA LEU A 87 4.64 -8.22 18.35
C LEU A 87 5.86 -8.21 19.29
N ASP A 88 5.77 -8.89 20.43
CA ASP A 88 6.90 -9.03 21.37
C ASP A 88 8.09 -9.80 20.78
N ARG A 89 7.83 -10.80 19.91
CA ARG A 89 8.87 -11.64 19.31
C ARG A 89 9.54 -11.00 18.09
N VAL A 90 8.77 -10.38 17.20
CA VAL A 90 9.26 -9.94 15.87
C VAL A 90 9.21 -8.43 15.66
N GLY A 91 8.59 -7.69 16.58
CA GLY A 91 8.36 -6.26 16.45
C GLY A 91 7.21 -5.92 15.51
N ALA A 92 6.99 -4.61 15.29
CA ALA A 92 5.86 -4.12 14.48
C ALA A 92 6.08 -4.21 12.96
N VAL A 93 7.32 -4.42 12.51
CA VAL A 93 7.71 -4.42 11.10
C VAL A 93 8.06 -5.84 10.66
N ASP A 94 7.01 -6.58 10.34
CA ASP A 94 7.07 -7.99 9.95
C ASP A 94 5.90 -8.34 9.01
N GLY A 95 6.08 -9.37 8.18
CA GLY A 95 5.08 -9.82 7.21
C GLY A 95 3.84 -10.42 7.88
N GLU A 96 4.00 -11.19 8.96
CA GLU A 96 2.86 -11.78 9.67
C GLU A 96 2.09 -10.72 10.45
N VAL A 97 2.78 -9.71 10.98
CA VAL A 97 2.13 -8.54 11.58
C VAL A 97 1.32 -7.79 10.53
N ALA A 98 1.85 -7.57 9.32
CA ALA A 98 1.10 -6.95 8.22
C ALA A 98 -0.16 -7.78 7.88
N ARG A 99 -0.03 -9.10 7.76
CA ARG A 99 -1.16 -10.01 7.48
C ARG A 99 -2.25 -9.90 8.55
N GLN A 100 -1.87 -9.94 9.83
CA GLN A 100 -2.82 -9.81 10.94
C GLN A 100 -3.45 -8.41 11.01
N MET A 101 -2.71 -7.35 10.66
CA MET A 101 -3.29 -6.00 10.53
C MET A 101 -4.35 -5.93 9.43
N ALA A 102 -4.10 -6.57 8.27
CA ALA A 102 -5.03 -6.60 7.15
C ALA A 102 -6.31 -7.37 7.49
N GLU A 103 -6.17 -8.57 8.05
CA GLU A 103 -7.31 -9.37 8.52
C GLU A 103 -8.08 -8.65 9.65
N GLY A 104 -7.35 -7.98 10.55
CA GLY A 104 -7.91 -7.19 11.63
C GLY A 104 -8.80 -6.06 11.15
N VAL A 105 -8.30 -5.24 10.22
CA VAL A 105 -9.09 -4.10 9.70
C VAL A 105 -10.27 -4.55 8.84
N ARG A 106 -10.10 -5.64 8.08
CA ARG A 106 -11.17 -6.28 7.31
C ARG A 106 -12.35 -6.63 8.24
N LYS A 107 -12.06 -7.34 9.33
CA LYS A 107 -13.05 -7.72 10.35
C LYS A 107 -13.65 -6.50 11.05
N LEU A 108 -12.81 -5.58 11.51
CA LEU A 108 -13.24 -4.41 12.27
C LEU A 108 -14.22 -3.53 11.48
N CYS A 109 -13.96 -3.32 10.19
CA CYS A 109 -14.80 -2.47 9.34
C CYS A 109 -15.95 -3.23 8.66
N GLY A 110 -16.03 -4.56 8.82
CA GLY A 110 -16.94 -5.41 8.08
C GLY A 110 -16.75 -5.25 6.56
N ALA A 111 -15.50 -5.24 6.11
CA ALA A 111 -15.14 -5.18 4.70
C ALA A 111 -14.84 -6.58 4.16
N ASP A 112 -14.94 -6.75 2.85
CA ASP A 112 -14.59 -8.01 2.20
C ASP A 112 -13.07 -8.17 2.07
N VAL A 113 -12.36 -7.06 1.91
CA VAL A 113 -10.91 -7.00 1.66
C VAL A 113 -10.23 -6.09 2.69
N GLY A 114 -9.14 -6.57 3.29
CA GLY A 114 -8.27 -5.79 4.15
C GLY A 114 -6.92 -5.53 3.50
N ILE A 115 -6.43 -4.29 3.57
CA ILE A 115 -5.08 -3.91 3.11
C ILE A 115 -4.31 -3.39 4.33
N ALA A 116 -3.06 -3.79 4.50
CA ALA A 116 -2.21 -3.27 5.58
C ALA A 116 -0.84 -2.81 5.12
N THR A 117 -0.30 -1.79 5.80
CA THR A 117 1.09 -1.33 5.61
C THR A 117 1.84 -1.26 6.95
N THR A 118 3.05 -1.81 7.01
CA THR A 118 3.99 -1.61 8.12
C THR A 118 5.42 -1.56 7.60
N GLY A 119 6.31 -0.80 8.26
CA GLY A 119 7.63 -0.52 7.72
C GLY A 119 8.37 0.60 8.41
N VAL A 120 9.61 0.83 7.98
CA VAL A 120 10.52 1.84 8.51
C VAL A 120 10.73 2.94 7.46
N ALA A 121 10.05 4.08 7.64
CA ALA A 121 10.20 5.23 6.75
C ALA A 121 11.49 6.07 7.04
N GLY A 122 12.35 5.65 7.96
CA GLY A 122 13.59 6.34 8.34
C GLY A 122 13.40 7.42 9.40
N PRO A 123 14.30 8.41 9.56
CA PRO A 123 15.63 8.43 8.94
C PRO A 123 16.58 7.43 9.58
N SER A 124 16.22 6.83 10.72
CA SER A 124 16.97 5.78 11.41
C SER A 124 16.28 4.43 11.27
N GLU A 125 17.05 3.36 11.50
CA GLU A 125 16.50 2.02 11.71
C GLU A 125 15.54 1.97 12.90
N GLN A 126 14.70 0.94 12.93
CA GLN A 126 13.78 0.66 14.03
C GLN A 126 13.78 -0.84 14.31
N ASP A 127 13.97 -1.23 15.57
CA ASP A 127 13.96 -2.64 16.02
C ASP A 127 14.87 -3.56 15.16
N GLY A 128 16.04 -3.05 14.75
CA GLY A 128 17.00 -3.75 13.88
C GLY A 128 16.59 -3.86 12.40
N LYS A 129 15.48 -3.23 12.00
CA LYS A 129 15.02 -3.17 10.60
C LYS A 129 15.55 -1.91 9.91
N ALA A 130 16.15 -2.11 8.75
CA ALA A 130 16.74 -1.02 7.97
C ALA A 130 15.69 -0.02 7.47
N VAL A 131 16.12 1.24 7.28
CA VAL A 131 15.32 2.24 6.58
C VAL A 131 14.92 1.72 5.20
N GLY A 132 13.67 1.95 4.83
CA GLY A 132 13.10 1.54 3.56
C GLY A 132 12.43 0.17 3.60
N THR A 133 12.57 -0.61 4.68
CA THR A 133 11.87 -1.89 4.84
C THR A 133 10.37 -1.66 4.92
N VAL A 134 9.61 -2.31 4.03
CA VAL A 134 8.15 -2.21 3.95
C VAL A 134 7.55 -3.60 3.77
N TYR A 135 6.51 -3.87 4.54
CA TYR A 135 5.60 -4.98 4.32
C TYR A 135 4.21 -4.43 3.98
N VAL A 136 3.58 -5.04 2.98
CA VAL A 136 2.20 -4.82 2.59
C VAL A 136 1.49 -6.16 2.66
N ALA A 137 0.29 -6.20 3.20
CA ALA A 137 -0.54 -7.39 3.14
C ALA A 137 -1.91 -7.07 2.55
N VAL A 138 -2.47 -8.03 1.84
CA VAL A 138 -3.85 -8.01 1.32
C VAL A 138 -4.52 -9.31 1.74
N VAL A 139 -5.70 -9.18 2.35
CA VAL A 139 -6.52 -10.32 2.76
C VAL A 139 -7.87 -10.15 2.08
N GLY A 140 -8.22 -11.08 1.18
CA GLY A 140 -9.47 -11.07 0.42
C GLY A 140 -10.65 -11.70 1.16
N PRO A 141 -11.73 -12.01 0.42
CA PRO A 141 -12.90 -12.70 0.98
C PRO A 141 -12.56 -14.06 1.59
N ASP A 142 -11.65 -14.81 0.94
CA ASP A 142 -11.03 -16.00 1.50
C ASP A 142 -9.73 -15.60 2.24
N PRO A 143 -9.67 -15.74 3.58
CA PRO A 143 -8.47 -15.42 4.35
C PRO A 143 -7.26 -16.30 4.02
N GLU A 144 -7.47 -17.49 3.44
CA GLU A 144 -6.39 -18.41 3.07
C GLU A 144 -5.59 -17.91 1.88
N ASP A 145 -6.18 -17.04 1.04
CA ASP A 145 -5.53 -16.40 -0.11
C ASP A 145 -4.75 -15.13 0.28
N ALA A 146 -4.45 -14.93 1.56
CA ALA A 146 -3.74 -13.75 2.02
C ALA A 146 -2.35 -13.63 1.36
N GLU A 147 -2.07 -12.47 0.78
CA GLU A 147 -0.80 -12.15 0.14
C GLU A 147 -0.01 -11.16 0.99
N VAL A 148 1.31 -11.37 1.10
CA VAL A 148 2.23 -10.46 1.77
C VAL A 148 3.37 -10.12 0.81
N ALA A 149 3.51 -8.83 0.50
CA ALA A 149 4.63 -8.28 -0.25
C ALA A 149 5.66 -7.68 0.69
N TYR A 150 6.94 -7.88 0.37
CA TYR A 150 8.08 -7.26 1.04
C TYR A 150 8.87 -6.47 0.01
N GLU A 151 9.21 -5.23 0.35
CA GLU A 151 10.11 -4.40 -0.45
C GLU A 151 11.04 -3.59 0.44
N ARG A 152 12.19 -3.21 -0.13
CA ARG A 152 13.10 -2.25 0.48
C ARG A 152 13.34 -1.06 -0.44
N PHE A 153 12.71 0.06 -0.11
CA PHE A 153 12.83 1.28 -0.90
C PHE A 153 14.03 2.12 -0.49
N ALA A 154 14.69 2.73 -1.47
CA ALA A 154 15.62 3.82 -1.22
C ALA A 154 14.87 5.17 -1.18
N GLY A 155 15.49 6.17 -0.57
CA GLY A 155 14.98 7.54 -0.54
C GLY A 155 14.74 8.07 0.87
N ASP A 156 14.21 9.28 0.93
CA ASP A 156 13.79 9.92 2.17
C ASP A 156 12.45 9.35 2.68
N ARG A 157 12.03 9.85 3.86
CA ARG A 157 10.76 9.47 4.48
C ARG A 157 9.56 9.60 3.55
N GLY A 158 9.44 10.74 2.89
CA GLY A 158 8.31 11.04 2.03
C GLY A 158 8.31 10.15 0.79
N GLU A 159 9.48 9.87 0.23
CA GLU A 159 9.67 8.96 -0.91
C GLU A 159 9.28 7.53 -0.54
N ILE A 160 9.77 7.02 0.59
CA ILE A 160 9.44 5.68 1.09
C ILE A 160 7.93 5.57 1.36
N GLN A 161 7.31 6.58 1.99
CA GLN A 161 5.87 6.59 2.24
C GLN A 161 5.05 6.55 0.93
N ARG A 162 5.45 7.31 -0.09
CA ARG A 162 4.81 7.30 -1.41
C ARG A 162 4.99 5.96 -2.13
N ALA A 163 6.19 5.37 -2.06
CA ALA A 163 6.46 4.06 -2.65
C ALA A 163 5.65 2.95 -1.96
N ALA A 164 5.60 2.94 -0.63
CA ALA A 164 4.76 2.02 0.15
C ALA A 164 3.27 2.17 -0.17
N THR A 165 2.79 3.40 -0.38
CA THR A 165 1.40 3.66 -0.77
C THR A 165 1.08 3.04 -2.14
N ARG A 166 1.97 3.23 -3.13
CA ARG A 166 1.81 2.62 -4.46
C ARG A 166 1.87 1.10 -4.40
N LEU A 167 2.79 0.54 -3.63
CA LEU A 167 2.89 -0.91 -3.42
C LEU A 167 1.59 -1.47 -2.84
N ALA A 168 1.02 -0.82 -1.81
CA ALA A 168 -0.24 -1.23 -1.21
C ALA A 168 -1.40 -1.29 -2.21
N LEU A 169 -1.54 -0.25 -3.04
CA LEU A 169 -2.59 -0.20 -4.06
C LEU A 169 -2.34 -1.23 -5.17
N ALA A 170 -1.09 -1.38 -5.63
CA ALA A 170 -0.72 -2.34 -6.67
C ALA A 170 -0.94 -3.79 -6.21
N SER A 171 -0.56 -4.14 -4.98
CA SER A 171 -0.82 -5.46 -4.39
C SER A 171 -2.32 -5.74 -4.29
N ALA A 172 -3.12 -4.76 -3.87
CA ALA A 172 -4.58 -4.93 -3.81
C ALA A 172 -5.21 -5.13 -5.21
N VAL A 173 -4.74 -4.39 -6.22
CA VAL A 173 -5.16 -4.57 -7.61
C VAL A 173 -4.79 -5.96 -8.12
N ALA A 174 -3.57 -6.41 -7.88
CA ALA A 174 -3.11 -7.73 -8.30
C ALA A 174 -3.97 -8.83 -7.67
N HIS A 175 -4.16 -8.78 -6.35
CA HIS A 175 -4.98 -9.73 -5.60
C HIS A 175 -6.42 -9.81 -6.12
N LEU A 176 -7.09 -8.68 -6.32
CA LEU A 176 -8.47 -8.67 -6.84
C LEU A 176 -8.57 -9.08 -8.31
N THR A 177 -7.51 -8.87 -9.10
CA THR A 177 -7.46 -9.35 -10.47
C THR A 177 -7.40 -10.87 -10.51
N SER A 178 -6.57 -11.48 -9.66
CA SER A 178 -6.47 -12.92 -9.51
C SER A 178 -7.77 -13.52 -8.99
N TRP A 179 -8.38 -12.91 -7.97
CA TRP A 179 -9.66 -13.35 -7.40
C TRP A 179 -10.80 -13.33 -8.43
N ALA A 180 -10.88 -12.28 -9.26
CA ALA A 180 -11.94 -12.17 -10.27
C ALA A 180 -11.78 -13.12 -11.47
N ALA A 181 -10.62 -13.77 -11.60
CA ALA A 181 -10.33 -14.72 -12.66
C ALA A 181 -10.66 -16.18 -12.29
N GLY A 182 -10.87 -16.47 -11.00
CA GLY A 182 -11.31 -17.78 -10.47
C GLY A 182 -12.82 -17.86 -10.33
#